data_AF-A0A8J5KBH4-F1
#
_entry.id   AF-A0A8J5KBH4-F1
#
_cell.length_a   1.000
_cell.length_b   1.000
_cell.length_c   1.000
_cell.angle_alpha   90.00
_cell.angle_beta   90.00
_cell.angle_gamma   90.00
#
_symmetry.space_group_name_H-M   'P 1'
#
loop_
_entity.id
_entity.type
_entity.pdbx_description
1 polymer ?
#
loop_
_entity_poly.entity_id
_entity_poly.type
_entity_poly.pdbx_seq_one_letter_code
_entity_poly.pdbx_strand_id
1 'polypeptide(L)'
;MNAGHEQNLKFFNLPFSSKRSSIFLFVITFLLFLLLLFRVKSFDLFSLPSISSPPEAELNGTRPILNQLVTFFPLKDLKFADRPTSGRTWFMSSFNDSFDGGDSQYLYFPSMTSNGRFLCISARDVSNGTRNSYALAWPEALPDGAALLPGLTFVSDTFYDYDNLWHGLGALLPFASWHQRKQCVVPARWVLFHRGELRTTMGKWVRTLAEATIGEVRIEDFGGSDGRGGGVACFEKAVVFRHNEGAMRKQRRREVYAGMRCRARAHCGVVGDRWEEDSMVTIRLTLLLRLGSRAFKNESAVIGIFERECARVEGCRVQVAWGNNMTFCDQVKLMRETDVLVSPHGAQLANLFLMEEKSSIMEFYPKGWSELAGAGQYVYRWMADAAGMQHKGSWQDPEGDQVECGDVVDQHKCFGLFKDGKIGVDEKYFTQWSATVLKEAKEMKLIGNGQLHIPSTSCLCM
;
A
#
# COMPACT_ATOMS: atom_id res chain seq x y z
N MET A 1 -93.37 -5.72 -5.06
CA MET A 1 -93.27 -5.55 -6.53
C MET A 1 -92.16 -6.46 -7.02
N ASN A 2 -92.54 -7.41 -7.89
CA ASN A 2 -91.81 -8.35 -8.77
C ASN A 2 -90.29 -8.13 -8.97
N ALA A 3 -89.40 -9.12 -9.15
CA ALA A 3 -89.43 -10.58 -9.38
C ALA A 3 -88.04 -11.12 -8.92
N GLY A 4 -87.85 -12.37 -8.46
CA GLY A 4 -87.67 -13.59 -9.29
C GLY A 4 -86.41 -13.48 -10.17
N HIS A 5 -85.39 -14.34 -10.15
CA HIS A 5 -85.49 -15.80 -10.29
C HIS A 5 -84.12 -16.51 -10.07
N GLU A 6 -84.21 -17.69 -9.45
CA GLU A 6 -83.36 -18.90 -9.44
C GLU A 6 -82.04 -18.96 -10.25
N GLN A 7 -81.01 -19.50 -9.58
CA GLN A 7 -79.97 -20.28 -10.26
C GLN A 7 -80.02 -21.75 -9.84
N ASN A 8 -80.15 -22.58 -10.88
CA ASN A 8 -80.19 -24.04 -10.88
C ASN A 8 -78.84 -24.68 -10.52
N LEU A 9 -78.95 -25.85 -9.89
CA LEU A 9 -77.90 -26.87 -9.76
C LEU A 9 -77.21 -27.19 -11.10
N LYS A 10 -75.88 -27.26 -11.07
CA LYS A 10 -75.11 -28.11 -12.00
C LYS A 10 -74.08 -28.92 -11.22
N PHE A 11 -74.27 -30.24 -11.23
CA PHE A 11 -73.20 -31.21 -11.02
C PHE A 11 -72.06 -30.93 -12.02
N PHE A 12 -70.85 -30.74 -11.53
CA PHE A 12 -69.64 -30.90 -12.32
C PHE A 12 -68.61 -31.72 -11.57
N ASN A 13 -68.22 -32.81 -12.23
CA ASN A 13 -67.17 -33.75 -11.95
C ASN A 13 -65.95 -33.15 -11.23
N LEU A 14 -65.55 -33.79 -10.13
CA LEU A 14 -64.23 -33.60 -9.50
C LEU A 14 -63.12 -33.97 -10.51
N PRO A 15 -62.25 -33.03 -10.93
CA PRO A 15 -61.03 -33.39 -11.61
C PRO A 15 -59.97 -33.70 -10.56
N PHE A 16 -59.49 -34.94 -10.56
CA PHE A 16 -58.28 -35.36 -9.85
C PHE A 16 -57.13 -34.44 -10.28
N SER A 17 -56.77 -33.49 -9.42
CA SER A 17 -55.80 -32.44 -9.76
C SER A 17 -54.39 -33.02 -9.82
N SER A 18 -53.95 -33.31 -11.05
CA SER A 18 -52.59 -33.70 -11.47
C SER A 18 -51.46 -32.85 -10.83
N LYS A 19 -51.76 -31.63 -10.37
CA LYS A 19 -50.77 -30.76 -9.72
C LYS A 19 -50.34 -31.23 -8.33
N ARG A 20 -51.20 -31.91 -7.55
CA ARG A 20 -50.80 -32.45 -6.24
C ARG A 20 -49.90 -33.68 -6.36
N SER A 21 -50.13 -34.50 -7.39
CA SER A 21 -49.28 -35.67 -7.67
C SER A 21 -47.87 -35.26 -8.09
N SER A 22 -47.74 -34.20 -8.91
CA SER A 22 -46.44 -33.70 -9.37
C SER A 22 -45.60 -33.07 -8.24
N ILE A 23 -46.22 -32.34 -7.31
CA ILE A 23 -45.53 -31.79 -6.13
C ILE A 23 -45.08 -32.92 -5.20
N PHE A 24 -45.92 -33.94 -5.00
CA PHE A 24 -45.56 -35.08 -4.17
C PHE A 24 -44.40 -35.89 -4.77
N LEU A 25 -44.39 -36.07 -6.09
CA LEU A 25 -43.28 -36.71 -6.81
C LEU A 25 -41.99 -35.90 -6.69
N PHE A 26 -42.07 -34.57 -6.79
CA PHE A 26 -40.91 -33.68 -6.68
C PHE A 26 -40.31 -33.65 -5.27
N VAL A 27 -41.17 -33.68 -4.24
CA VAL A 27 -40.72 -33.75 -2.84
C VAL A 27 -40.07 -35.11 -2.56
N ILE A 28 -40.63 -36.20 -3.09
CA ILE A 28 -40.05 -37.54 -2.95
C ILE A 28 -38.71 -37.65 -3.69
N THR A 29 -38.58 -37.12 -4.92
CA THR A 29 -37.31 -37.13 -5.64
C THR A 29 -36.27 -36.23 -4.99
N PHE A 30 -36.67 -35.08 -4.44
CA PHE A 30 -35.79 -34.20 -3.69
C PHE A 30 -35.31 -34.84 -2.37
N LEU A 31 -36.19 -35.53 -1.65
CA LEU A 31 -35.83 -36.28 -0.44
C LEU A 31 -34.95 -37.49 -0.76
N LEU A 32 -35.20 -38.21 -1.86
CA LEU A 32 -34.34 -39.28 -2.35
C LEU A 32 -32.96 -38.75 -2.77
N PHE A 33 -32.91 -37.57 -3.40
CA PHE A 33 -31.66 -36.90 -3.76
C PHE A 33 -30.89 -36.46 -2.51
N LEU A 34 -31.57 -35.91 -1.48
CA LEU A 34 -30.95 -35.59 -0.19
C LEU A 34 -30.49 -36.84 0.55
N LEU A 35 -31.24 -37.94 0.51
CA LEU A 35 -30.85 -39.23 1.08
C LEU A 35 -29.68 -39.86 0.32
N LEU A 36 -29.58 -39.66 -1.00
CA LEU A 36 -28.43 -40.03 -1.81
C LEU A 36 -27.21 -39.16 -1.49
N LEU A 37 -27.38 -37.84 -1.30
CA LEU A 37 -26.30 -36.96 -0.87
C LEU A 37 -25.83 -37.27 0.56
N PHE A 38 -26.76 -37.64 1.46
CA PHE A 38 -26.42 -38.14 2.79
C PHE A 38 -25.75 -39.51 2.71
N ARG A 39 -26.21 -40.44 1.86
CA ARG A 39 -25.53 -41.72 1.60
C ARG A 39 -24.17 -41.52 0.95
N VAL A 40 -23.93 -40.51 0.13
CA VAL A 40 -22.61 -40.18 -0.42
C VAL A 40 -21.70 -39.53 0.64
N LYS A 41 -22.27 -38.84 1.64
CA LYS A 41 -21.52 -38.39 2.83
C LYS A 41 -21.36 -39.47 3.92
N SER A 42 -22.18 -40.52 3.92
CA SER A 42 -22.18 -41.61 4.91
C SER A 42 -21.62 -42.93 4.38
N PHE A 43 -21.41 -43.04 3.07
CA PHE A 43 -20.46 -43.98 2.50
C PHE A 43 -19.08 -43.34 2.63
N ASP A 44 -18.43 -43.65 3.75
CA ASP A 44 -16.97 -43.75 3.86
C ASP A 44 -16.46 -44.77 2.83
N LEU A 45 -16.54 -44.41 1.55
CA LEU A 45 -15.88 -45.10 0.44
C LEU A 45 -14.73 -44.26 -0.10
N PHE A 46 -14.06 -43.56 0.81
CA PHE A 46 -12.62 -43.57 0.88
C PHE A 46 -12.27 -43.66 2.36
N SER A 47 -12.17 -44.88 2.90
CA SER A 47 -10.98 -45.15 3.70
C SER A 47 -9.80 -44.90 2.78
N LEU A 48 -9.40 -43.63 2.67
CA LEU A 48 -8.00 -43.31 2.48
C LEU A 48 -7.28 -44.22 3.47
N PRO A 49 -6.21 -44.92 3.07
CA PRO A 49 -5.30 -45.42 4.07
C PRO A 49 -5.09 -44.25 5.02
N SER A 50 -5.27 -44.47 6.32
CA SER A 50 -4.56 -43.65 7.28
C SER A 50 -3.18 -43.49 6.67
N ILE A 51 -2.85 -42.30 6.16
CA ILE A 51 -1.48 -41.97 5.82
C ILE A 51 -0.87 -41.93 7.20
N SER A 52 -0.49 -43.11 7.69
CA SER A 52 0.48 -43.24 8.72
C SER A 52 1.61 -42.37 8.20
N SER A 53 1.88 -41.28 8.90
CA SER A 53 3.18 -40.64 8.86
C SER A 53 4.21 -41.77 8.72
N PRO A 54 5.07 -41.74 7.68
CA PRO A 54 6.04 -42.81 7.49
C PRO A 54 6.72 -43.09 8.84
N PRO A 55 6.94 -44.36 9.20
CA PRO A 55 7.56 -44.68 10.48
C PRO A 55 8.80 -43.81 10.63
N GLU A 56 8.99 -43.19 11.80
CA GLU A 56 9.99 -42.14 12.03
C GLU A 56 11.39 -42.53 11.52
N ALA A 57 11.69 -43.83 11.50
CA ALA A 57 12.86 -44.45 10.89
C ALA A 57 13.01 -44.27 9.36
N GLU A 58 11.95 -44.37 8.56
CA GLU A 58 11.98 -44.15 7.10
C GLU A 58 12.15 -42.66 6.74
N LEU A 59 11.50 -41.77 7.51
CA LEU A 59 11.70 -40.32 7.38
C LEU A 59 13.14 -39.93 7.75
N ASN A 60 13.69 -40.53 8.81
CA ASN A 60 15.08 -40.32 9.21
C ASN A 60 16.09 -40.82 8.17
N GLY A 61 15.77 -41.91 7.44
CA GLY A 61 16.63 -42.42 6.35
C GLY A 61 16.57 -41.60 5.05
N THR A 62 15.42 -40.98 4.74
CA THR A 62 15.22 -40.18 3.52
C THR A 62 15.51 -38.70 3.68
N ARG A 63 15.48 -38.18 4.92
CA ARG A 63 15.77 -36.77 5.24
C ARG A 63 17.13 -36.28 4.70
N PRO A 64 18.26 -37.00 4.86
CA PRO A 64 19.54 -36.53 4.31
C PRO A 64 19.52 -36.40 2.78
N ILE A 65 18.79 -37.27 2.08
CA ILE A 65 18.63 -37.21 0.63
C ILE A 65 17.79 -35.98 0.25
N LEU A 66 16.68 -35.75 0.95
CA LEU A 66 15.82 -34.59 0.71
C LEU A 66 16.54 -33.25 0.99
N ASN A 67 17.37 -33.19 2.03
CA ASN A 67 18.21 -32.02 2.32
C ASN A 67 19.14 -31.69 1.14
N GLN A 68 19.82 -32.70 0.58
CA GLN A 68 20.76 -32.52 -0.52
C GLN A 68 20.08 -32.19 -1.85
N LEU A 69 18.79 -32.48 -2.00
CA LEU A 69 18.01 -32.18 -3.20
C LEU A 69 17.45 -30.75 -3.23
N VAL A 70 17.62 -29.96 -2.17
CA VAL A 70 17.15 -28.57 -2.15
C VAL A 70 17.92 -27.74 -3.18
N THR A 71 17.21 -27.33 -4.24
CA THR A 71 17.79 -26.57 -5.35
C THR A 71 17.62 -25.07 -5.11
N PHE A 72 18.73 -24.33 -5.16
CA PHE A 72 18.73 -22.87 -5.07
C PHE A 72 18.58 -22.22 -6.45
N PHE A 73 17.70 -21.23 -6.53
CA PHE A 73 17.45 -20.40 -7.68
C PHE A 73 17.94 -18.96 -7.40
N PRO A 74 18.39 -18.21 -8.42
CA PRO A 74 18.78 -16.82 -8.22
C PRO A 74 17.59 -16.00 -7.74
N LEU A 75 17.81 -15.13 -6.74
CA LEU A 75 16.79 -14.18 -6.32
C LEU A 75 16.50 -13.19 -7.43
N LYS A 76 17.53 -12.71 -8.15
CA LYS A 76 17.41 -11.83 -9.30
C LYS A 76 17.59 -12.59 -10.62
N ASP A 77 16.51 -12.81 -11.34
CA ASP A 77 16.53 -13.39 -12.69
C ASP A 77 16.80 -12.31 -13.74
N LEU A 78 17.98 -12.38 -14.38
CA LEU A 78 18.42 -11.40 -15.38
C LEU A 78 17.56 -11.40 -16.65
N LYS A 79 16.80 -12.46 -16.93
CA LYS A 79 15.89 -12.50 -18.09
C LYS A 79 14.75 -11.49 -17.99
N PHE A 80 14.46 -10.98 -16.78
CA PHE A 80 13.39 -10.01 -16.52
C PHE A 80 13.95 -8.67 -15.99
N ALA A 81 15.28 -8.46 -16.05
CA ALA A 81 15.94 -7.28 -15.51
C ALA A 81 15.56 -5.97 -16.22
N ASP A 82 15.19 -6.05 -17.50
CA ASP A 82 14.79 -4.92 -18.35
C ASP A 82 13.32 -4.54 -18.18
N ARG A 83 12.50 -5.41 -17.54
CA ARG A 83 11.07 -5.17 -17.28
C ARG A 83 10.67 -5.46 -15.83
N PRO A 84 11.29 -4.80 -14.84
CA PRO A 84 11.13 -5.07 -13.40
C PRO A 84 9.70 -5.19 -12.91
N THR A 85 8.82 -4.39 -13.51
CA THR A 85 7.49 -4.08 -13.02
C THR A 85 6.40 -4.77 -13.83
N SER A 86 6.74 -5.50 -14.91
CA SER A 86 5.75 -6.14 -15.79
C SER A 86 5.60 -7.63 -15.50
N GLY A 87 4.39 -8.09 -15.18
CA GLY A 87 4.06 -9.51 -15.07
C GLY A 87 5.01 -10.26 -14.13
N ARG A 88 5.81 -11.19 -14.68
CA ARG A 88 6.87 -11.88 -13.96
C ARG A 88 8.03 -10.92 -13.67
N THR A 89 8.15 -10.50 -12.42
CA THR A 89 9.29 -9.73 -11.93
C THR A 89 10.57 -10.57 -11.90
N TRP A 90 11.74 -9.91 -11.86
CA TRP A 90 13.04 -10.56 -11.67
C TRP A 90 13.14 -11.29 -10.33
N PHE A 91 12.40 -10.83 -9.31
CA PHE A 91 12.58 -11.31 -7.94
C PHE A 91 11.77 -12.58 -7.69
N MET A 92 12.45 -13.70 -7.44
CA MET A 92 11.79 -15.02 -7.32
C MET A 92 10.91 -15.36 -8.54
N SER A 93 11.43 -15.13 -9.74
CA SER A 93 10.67 -15.19 -11.02
C SER A 93 9.97 -16.53 -11.32
N SER A 94 10.29 -17.60 -10.59
CA SER A 94 9.70 -18.94 -10.73
C SER A 94 8.27 -19.05 -10.16
N PHE A 95 7.77 -18.04 -9.46
CA PHE A 95 6.41 -18.02 -8.91
C PHE A 95 5.51 -17.05 -9.65
N ASN A 96 4.23 -17.40 -9.73
CA ASN A 96 3.17 -16.44 -10.00
C ASN A 96 2.66 -15.88 -8.68
N ASP A 97 2.32 -14.59 -8.66
CA ASP A 97 1.76 -13.96 -7.48
C ASP A 97 0.35 -14.44 -7.17
N SER A 98 0.02 -14.40 -5.88
CA SER A 98 -1.34 -14.46 -5.37
C SER A 98 -1.82 -13.04 -5.05
N PHE A 99 -3.12 -12.81 -4.97
CA PHE A 99 -3.68 -11.53 -4.52
C PHE A 99 -5.08 -11.73 -3.95
N ASP A 100 -5.41 -10.93 -2.94
CA ASP A 100 -6.74 -10.93 -2.34
C ASP A 100 -7.55 -9.82 -3.02
N GLY A 101 -8.68 -10.15 -3.66
CA GLY A 101 -9.58 -9.24 -4.40
C GLY A 101 -9.28 -7.73 -4.33
N GLY A 102 -8.59 -7.21 -5.35
CA GLY A 102 -8.28 -5.78 -5.51
C GLY A 102 -7.16 -5.22 -4.63
N ASP A 103 -6.34 -6.07 -4.01
CA ASP A 103 -5.17 -5.68 -3.21
C ASP A 103 -3.83 -5.93 -3.95
N SER A 104 -2.71 -5.62 -3.29
CA SER A 104 -1.37 -5.89 -3.80
C SER A 104 -1.08 -7.39 -3.97
N GLN A 105 -0.26 -7.69 -4.97
CA GLN A 105 0.27 -9.03 -5.24
C GLN A 105 1.28 -9.47 -4.17
N TYR A 106 1.18 -10.72 -3.73
CA TYR A 106 2.10 -11.31 -2.75
C TYR A 106 2.36 -12.80 -3.01
N LEU A 107 3.43 -13.31 -2.40
CA LEU A 107 3.65 -14.75 -2.20
C LEU A 107 3.54 -15.06 -0.71
N TYR A 108 2.99 -16.22 -0.36
CA TYR A 108 2.92 -16.69 1.02
C TYR A 108 3.53 -18.09 1.14
N PHE A 109 4.32 -18.29 2.19
CA PHE A 109 5.00 -19.54 2.49
C PHE A 109 4.82 -19.90 3.96
N PRO A 110 4.61 -21.19 4.29
CA PRO A 110 4.19 -22.25 3.38
C PRO A 110 2.78 -21.99 2.83
N SER A 111 2.49 -22.49 1.63
CA SER A 111 1.16 -22.40 1.00
C SER A 111 0.89 -23.60 0.11
N MET A 112 -0.34 -23.71 -0.41
CA MET A 112 -0.70 -24.71 -1.42
C MET A 112 0.21 -24.60 -2.65
N THR A 113 0.53 -23.38 -3.10
CA THR A 113 1.42 -23.12 -4.24
C THR A 113 2.86 -23.56 -3.96
N SER A 114 3.32 -23.47 -2.71
CA SER A 114 4.63 -23.99 -2.31
C SER A 114 4.59 -25.48 -1.94
N ASN A 115 3.44 -26.16 -2.04
CA ASN A 115 3.22 -27.52 -1.53
C ASN A 115 3.62 -27.68 -0.05
N GLY A 116 3.33 -26.68 0.79
CA GLY A 116 3.69 -26.73 2.21
C GLY A 116 5.16 -26.48 2.54
N ARG A 117 6.01 -26.22 1.55
CA ARG A 117 7.45 -25.95 1.75
C ARG A 117 7.71 -24.55 2.28
N PHE A 118 8.72 -24.44 3.13
CA PHE A 118 9.28 -23.19 3.64
C PHE A 118 10.11 -22.47 2.59
N LEU A 119 10.15 -21.15 2.70
CA LEU A 119 11.07 -20.31 1.94
C LEU A 119 12.42 -20.28 2.65
N CYS A 120 13.47 -20.66 1.95
CA CYS A 120 14.86 -20.54 2.39
C CYS A 120 15.56 -19.49 1.53
N ILE A 121 16.29 -18.59 2.15
CA ILE A 121 17.07 -17.53 1.49
C ILE A 121 18.54 -17.69 1.86
N SER A 122 19.39 -17.64 0.84
CA SER A 122 20.83 -17.51 0.97
C SER A 122 21.23 -16.15 0.42
N ALA A 123 21.35 -15.15 1.30
CA ALA A 123 21.62 -13.78 0.89
C ALA A 123 22.61 -13.10 1.83
N ARG A 124 23.70 -12.57 1.27
CA ARG A 124 24.67 -11.73 1.98
C ARG A 124 25.21 -10.59 1.11
N ASP A 125 24.92 -10.62 -0.19
CA ASP A 125 25.46 -9.66 -1.12
C ASP A 125 24.59 -8.40 -1.14
N VAL A 126 25.20 -7.28 -0.73
CA VAL A 126 24.55 -5.96 -0.62
C VAL A 126 24.76 -5.10 -1.87
N SER A 127 25.52 -5.57 -2.87
CA SER A 127 25.88 -4.79 -4.06
C SER A 127 25.64 -5.51 -5.38
N ASN A 128 25.45 -6.83 -5.36
CA ASN A 128 25.13 -7.62 -6.53
C ASN A 128 24.02 -8.64 -6.25
N GLY A 129 22.78 -8.27 -6.61
CA GLY A 129 21.60 -9.09 -6.35
C GLY A 129 21.55 -10.44 -7.08
N THR A 130 22.39 -10.68 -8.10
CA THR A 130 22.48 -12.00 -8.75
C THR A 130 23.23 -13.03 -7.92
N ARG A 131 23.95 -12.58 -6.87
CA ARG A 131 24.71 -13.44 -5.95
C ARG A 131 23.89 -13.89 -4.74
N ASN A 132 22.64 -13.44 -4.64
CA ASN A 132 21.69 -13.91 -3.65
C ASN A 132 20.74 -14.94 -4.28
N SER A 133 20.33 -15.94 -3.51
CA SER A 133 19.51 -17.05 -3.98
C SER A 133 18.43 -17.45 -2.97
N TYR A 134 17.44 -18.20 -3.45
CA TYR A 134 16.37 -18.73 -2.64
C TYR A 134 16.09 -20.19 -3.02
N ALA A 135 15.48 -20.93 -2.11
CA ALA A 135 15.03 -22.30 -2.33
C ALA A 135 13.72 -22.56 -1.58
N LEU A 136 13.07 -23.68 -1.92
CA LEU A 136 11.97 -24.23 -1.14
C LEU A 136 12.41 -25.54 -0.49
N ALA A 137 12.15 -25.69 0.80
CA ALA A 137 12.50 -26.89 1.57
C ALA A 137 11.31 -27.40 2.37
N TRP A 138 11.23 -28.71 2.57
CA TRP A 138 10.23 -29.30 3.46
C TRP A 138 10.59 -28.97 4.91
N PRO A 139 9.61 -28.77 5.82
CA PRO A 139 9.88 -28.49 7.23
C PRO A 139 10.80 -29.53 7.89
N GLU A 140 10.66 -30.80 7.49
CA GLU A 140 11.42 -31.93 8.01
C GLU A 140 12.76 -32.13 7.29
N ALA A 141 13.05 -31.38 6.23
CA ALA A 141 14.24 -31.56 5.38
C ALA A 141 14.79 -30.22 4.88
N LEU A 142 15.27 -29.40 5.82
CA LEU A 142 15.91 -28.12 5.53
C LEU A 142 17.33 -28.33 4.96
N PRO A 143 17.88 -27.39 4.17
CA PRO A 143 19.25 -27.46 3.71
C PRO A 143 20.24 -27.59 4.87
N ASP A 144 21.31 -28.34 4.67
CA ASP A 144 22.31 -28.56 5.70
C ASP A 144 22.91 -27.23 6.19
N GLY A 145 22.93 -27.03 7.50
CA GLY A 145 23.42 -25.80 8.13
C GLY A 145 22.50 -24.58 7.99
N ALA A 146 21.27 -24.75 7.49
CA ALA A 146 20.27 -23.67 7.47
C ALA A 146 19.68 -23.41 8.86
N ALA A 147 19.50 -22.13 9.20
CA ALA A 147 18.78 -21.73 10.40
C ALA A 147 17.27 -21.67 10.10
N LEU A 148 16.43 -22.30 10.94
CA LEU A 148 14.98 -22.08 10.90
C LEU A 148 14.62 -20.90 11.79
N LEU A 149 14.08 -19.84 11.19
CA LEU A 149 13.67 -18.63 11.89
C LEU A 149 12.16 -18.67 12.17
N PRO A 150 11.73 -18.70 13.45
CA PRO A 150 10.33 -18.88 13.83
C PRO A 150 9.49 -17.61 13.64
N GLY A 151 8.17 -17.73 13.51
CA GLY A 151 7.24 -16.62 13.33
C GLY A 151 7.17 -16.09 11.89
N LEU A 152 6.39 -15.02 11.71
CA LEU A 152 6.16 -14.41 10.40
C LEU A 152 7.32 -13.50 9.97
N THR A 153 7.82 -13.72 8.77
CA THR A 153 8.81 -12.85 8.12
C THR A 153 8.15 -12.06 6.99
N PHE A 154 8.36 -10.75 6.99
CA PHE A 154 8.05 -9.89 5.84
C PHE A 154 9.28 -9.82 4.93
N VAL A 155 9.13 -10.19 3.65
CA VAL A 155 10.21 -10.12 2.67
C VAL A 155 9.84 -9.14 1.58
N SER A 156 10.66 -8.12 1.37
CA SER A 156 10.40 -7.06 0.39
C SER A 156 11.49 -7.05 -0.67
N ASP A 157 11.13 -6.98 -1.95
CA ASP A 157 12.02 -6.50 -3.02
C ASP A 157 11.36 -5.32 -3.73
N THR A 158 12.15 -4.27 -3.98
CA THR A 158 11.69 -3.08 -4.67
C THR A 158 12.68 -2.65 -5.74
N PHE A 159 12.16 -2.06 -6.81
CA PHE A 159 12.94 -1.39 -7.85
C PHE A 159 13.64 -0.12 -7.34
N TYR A 160 13.03 0.51 -6.35
CA TYR A 160 13.47 1.73 -5.70
C TYR A 160 14.06 1.44 -4.31
N ASP A 161 14.87 2.35 -3.76
CA ASP A 161 15.49 2.19 -2.44
C ASP A 161 14.49 2.35 -1.26
N TYR A 162 14.97 2.11 -0.03
CA TYR A 162 14.20 2.27 1.22
C TYR A 162 14.54 3.56 1.99
N ASP A 163 15.39 4.42 1.43
CA ASP A 163 15.88 5.62 2.10
C ASP A 163 15.07 6.86 1.71
N ASN A 164 14.68 6.94 0.44
CA ASN A 164 13.80 7.96 -0.07
C ASN A 164 12.37 7.75 0.45
N LEU A 165 11.74 8.84 0.92
CA LEU A 165 10.42 8.79 1.57
C LEU A 165 9.33 8.24 0.65
N TRP A 166 9.28 8.67 -0.62
CA TRP A 166 8.29 8.18 -1.59
C TRP A 166 8.54 6.72 -1.95
N HIS A 167 9.81 6.37 -2.21
CA HIS A 167 10.17 5.00 -2.57
C HIS A 167 9.85 4.01 -1.44
N GLY A 168 10.28 4.34 -0.21
CA GLY A 168 10.03 3.52 0.97
C GLY A 168 8.54 3.44 1.33
N LEU A 169 7.78 4.51 1.15
CA LEU A 169 6.32 4.49 1.31
C LEU A 169 5.67 3.51 0.32
N GLY A 170 6.08 3.55 -0.95
CA GLY A 170 5.61 2.62 -1.98
C GLY A 170 5.91 1.16 -1.67
N ALA A 171 7.06 0.87 -1.03
CA ALA A 171 7.43 -0.46 -0.57
C ALA A 171 6.67 -0.89 0.70
N LEU A 172 6.28 0.05 1.56
CA LEU A 172 5.57 -0.23 2.82
C LEU A 172 4.07 -0.48 2.63
N LEU A 173 3.44 0.20 1.67
CA LEU A 173 1.98 0.16 1.45
C LEU A 173 1.39 -1.25 1.28
N PRO A 174 2.01 -2.18 0.52
CA PRO A 174 1.52 -3.55 0.41
C PRO A 174 1.50 -4.28 1.75
N PHE A 175 2.53 -4.10 2.59
CA PHE A 175 2.59 -4.71 3.93
C PHE A 175 1.57 -4.10 4.88
N ALA A 176 1.39 -2.78 4.85
CA ALA A 176 0.36 -2.10 5.64
C ALA A 176 -1.04 -2.61 5.26
N SER A 177 -1.29 -2.79 3.96
CA SER A 177 -2.54 -3.36 3.46
C SER A 177 -2.75 -4.79 3.94
N TRP A 178 -1.73 -5.63 3.82
CA TRP A 178 -1.78 -7.03 4.25
C TRP A 178 -2.02 -7.16 5.74
N HIS A 179 -1.28 -6.40 6.55
CA HIS A 179 -1.44 -6.32 8.00
C HIS A 179 -2.89 -6.02 8.38
N GLN A 180 -3.50 -5.00 7.79
CA GLN A 180 -4.90 -4.65 8.04
C GLN A 180 -5.87 -5.79 7.69
N ARG A 181 -5.65 -6.51 6.58
CA ARG A 181 -6.54 -7.60 6.15
C ARG A 181 -6.37 -8.87 6.96
N LYS A 182 -5.18 -9.13 7.49
CA LYS A 182 -4.87 -10.36 8.23
C LYS A 182 -4.95 -10.12 9.73
N GLN A 183 -5.99 -9.41 10.18
CA GLN A 183 -6.26 -9.19 11.61
C GLN A 183 -5.06 -8.62 12.36
N CYS A 184 -4.33 -7.72 11.71
CA CYS A 184 -3.27 -6.93 12.33
C CYS A 184 -2.10 -7.78 12.83
N VAL A 185 -1.86 -8.91 12.18
CA VAL A 185 -0.69 -9.75 12.42
C VAL A 185 0.58 -8.94 12.15
N VAL A 186 1.50 -8.99 13.11
CA VAL A 186 2.79 -8.32 13.05
C VAL A 186 3.90 -9.31 12.68
N PRO A 187 4.89 -8.91 11.88
CA PRO A 187 6.03 -9.76 11.58
C PRO A 187 6.97 -9.87 12.79
N ALA A 188 7.61 -11.02 12.96
CA ALA A 188 8.75 -11.18 13.87
C ALA A 188 10.01 -10.49 13.33
N ARG A 189 10.12 -10.37 11.99
CA ARG A 189 11.26 -9.76 11.29
C ARG A 189 10.94 -9.36 9.85
N TRP A 190 11.81 -8.53 9.31
CA TRP A 190 11.80 -8.02 7.94
C TRP A 190 13.09 -8.45 7.23
N VAL A 191 12.98 -8.82 5.96
CA VAL A 191 14.11 -9.06 5.06
C VAL A 191 13.92 -8.13 3.87
N LEU A 192 14.89 -7.25 3.65
CA LEU A 192 14.76 -6.19 2.65
C LEU A 192 15.74 -6.41 1.50
N PHE A 193 15.22 -6.30 0.28
CA PHE A 193 15.98 -6.32 -0.95
C PHE A 193 15.68 -5.09 -1.81
N HIS A 194 16.71 -4.57 -2.47
CA HIS A 194 16.57 -3.56 -3.51
C HIS A 194 17.25 -4.10 -4.76
N ARG A 195 16.46 -4.45 -5.78
CA ARG A 195 16.94 -5.09 -7.02
C ARG A 195 17.68 -6.40 -6.75
N GLY A 196 17.20 -7.17 -5.77
CA GLY A 196 17.78 -8.43 -5.30
C GLY A 196 18.99 -8.29 -4.38
N GLU A 197 19.48 -7.07 -4.12
CA GLU A 197 20.60 -6.81 -3.20
C GLU A 197 20.08 -6.68 -1.77
N LEU A 198 20.73 -7.35 -0.83
CA LEU A 198 20.34 -7.31 0.58
C LEU A 198 20.48 -5.89 1.14
N ARG A 199 19.49 -5.47 1.93
CA ARG A 199 19.49 -4.22 2.68
C ARG A 199 19.33 -4.50 4.16
N THR A 200 20.27 -3.98 4.93
CA THR A 200 20.29 -4.11 6.40
C THR A 200 19.72 -2.88 7.10
N THR A 201 19.38 -1.84 6.33
CA THR A 201 18.85 -0.58 6.83
C THR A 201 17.61 -0.14 6.07
N MET A 202 16.87 0.77 6.70
CA MET A 202 15.71 1.46 6.15
C MET A 202 15.80 2.92 6.62
N GLY A 203 15.44 3.87 5.76
CA GLY A 203 15.45 5.28 6.11
C GLY A 203 14.63 5.57 7.37
N LYS A 204 15.14 6.43 8.25
CA LYS A 204 14.55 6.68 9.58
C LYS A 204 13.05 7.03 9.53
N TRP A 205 12.66 7.86 8.56
CA TRP A 205 11.26 8.26 8.38
C TRP A 205 10.37 7.07 8.00
N VAL A 206 10.83 6.23 7.05
CA VAL A 206 10.11 5.04 6.58
C VAL A 206 10.00 4.00 7.69
N ARG A 207 11.08 3.79 8.45
CA ARG A 207 11.11 2.93 9.63
C ARG A 207 10.09 3.39 10.68
N THR A 208 10.09 4.68 11.02
CA THR A 208 9.15 5.23 12.01
C THR A 208 7.69 5.03 11.56
N LEU A 209 7.41 5.24 10.27
CA LEU A 209 6.07 5.00 9.71
C LEU A 209 5.68 3.52 9.74
N ALA A 210 6.59 2.60 9.44
CA ALA A 210 6.36 1.16 9.52
C ALA A 210 6.10 0.71 10.96
N GLU A 211 6.88 1.23 11.91
CA GLU A 211 6.71 1.00 13.35
C GLU A 211 5.37 1.52 13.87
N ALA A 212 4.99 2.73 13.47
CA ALA A 212 3.70 3.31 13.82
C ALA A 212 2.52 2.53 13.22
N THR A 213 2.65 2.06 11.97
CA THR A 213 1.55 1.45 11.23
C THR A 213 1.35 -0.03 11.59
N ILE A 214 2.44 -0.80 11.59
CA ILE A 214 2.42 -2.27 11.64
C ILE A 214 2.96 -2.74 12.99
N GLY A 215 4.13 -2.25 13.41
CA GLY A 215 4.81 -2.69 14.62
C GLY A 215 6.33 -2.74 14.42
N GLU A 216 7.03 -3.26 15.43
CA GLU A 216 8.50 -3.23 15.48
C GLU A 216 9.19 -3.73 14.19
N VAL A 217 10.19 -2.98 13.72
CA VAL A 217 10.95 -3.30 12.51
C VAL A 217 12.31 -3.88 12.87
N ARG A 218 12.41 -5.21 12.89
CA ARG A 218 13.67 -5.95 13.03
C ARG A 218 14.16 -6.42 11.66
N ILE A 219 15.23 -5.83 11.13
CA ILE A 219 15.77 -6.17 9.80
C ILE A 219 16.80 -7.28 9.97
N GLU A 220 16.59 -8.39 9.27
CA GLU A 220 17.49 -9.52 9.21
C GLU A 220 18.65 -9.23 8.25
N ASP A 221 19.89 -9.40 8.73
CA ASP A 221 21.10 -9.20 7.94
C ASP A 221 21.81 -10.52 7.57
N PHE A 222 21.30 -11.67 8.04
CA PHE A 222 21.87 -13.00 7.86
C PHE A 222 23.32 -13.14 8.39
N GLY A 223 23.74 -12.19 9.24
CA GLY A 223 25.03 -12.12 9.91
C GLY A 223 25.00 -12.90 11.22
N GLY A 224 25.02 -14.22 11.16
CA GLY A 224 25.15 -15.05 12.37
C GLY A 224 26.41 -14.70 13.17
N SER A 225 26.23 -14.32 14.43
CA SER A 225 27.28 -13.97 15.41
C SER A 225 27.99 -15.20 16.01
N ASP A 226 27.78 -16.38 15.43
CA ASP A 226 28.30 -17.66 15.93
C ASP A 226 29.11 -18.45 14.88
N GLY A 227 29.30 -17.93 13.66
CA GLY A 227 30.24 -18.48 12.68
C GLY A 227 29.95 -19.93 12.24
N ARG A 228 28.76 -20.48 12.51
CA ARG A 228 28.42 -21.89 12.26
C ARG A 228 27.31 -22.15 11.23
N GLY A 229 26.74 -21.12 10.61
CA GLY A 229 25.70 -21.28 9.58
C GLY A 229 26.11 -20.72 8.22
N GLY A 230 26.03 -21.53 7.16
CA GLY A 230 26.45 -21.24 5.78
C GLY A 230 25.66 -20.15 5.04
N GLY A 231 25.13 -19.13 5.74
CA GLY A 231 24.42 -18.00 5.14
C GLY A 231 23.00 -18.27 4.67
N VAL A 232 22.43 -19.44 4.99
CA VAL A 232 21.07 -19.83 4.63
C VAL A 232 20.13 -19.72 5.83
N ALA A 233 19.01 -19.03 5.66
CA ALA A 233 17.92 -18.99 6.63
C ALA A 233 16.60 -19.41 5.98
N CYS A 234 15.89 -20.32 6.63
CA CYS A 234 14.54 -20.74 6.27
C CYS A 234 13.53 -20.12 7.23
N PHE A 235 12.37 -19.71 6.73
CA PHE A 235 11.35 -19.04 7.54
C PHE A 235 10.17 -19.97 7.80
N GLU A 236 9.74 -20.05 9.06
CA GLU A 236 8.52 -20.79 9.43
C GLU A 236 7.30 -20.26 8.66
N LYS A 237 7.18 -18.93 8.56
CA LYS A 237 6.18 -18.25 7.74
C LYS A 237 6.82 -17.06 7.04
N ALA A 238 6.49 -16.84 5.77
CA ALA A 238 6.92 -15.66 5.03
C ALA A 238 5.82 -15.12 4.14
N VAL A 239 5.68 -13.79 4.11
CA VAL A 239 4.96 -13.09 3.05
C VAL A 239 5.95 -12.24 2.25
N VAL A 240 5.93 -12.40 0.94
CA VAL A 240 6.85 -11.72 0.02
C VAL A 240 6.06 -10.72 -0.81
N PHE A 241 6.48 -9.46 -0.77
CA PHE A 241 6.04 -8.42 -1.70
C PHE A 241 7.21 -8.02 -2.59
N ARG A 242 6.98 -8.11 -3.89
CA ARG A 242 7.95 -7.82 -4.97
C ARG A 242 7.39 -6.85 -6.00
N HIS A 243 6.27 -6.25 -5.63
CA HIS A 243 5.53 -5.22 -6.34
C HIS A 243 5.10 -4.18 -5.30
N ASN A 244 5.08 -2.91 -5.71
CA ASN A 244 4.53 -1.84 -4.88
C ASN A 244 2.98 -1.90 -4.88
N GLU A 245 2.31 -0.76 -4.85
CA GLU A 245 0.85 -0.61 -4.84
C GLU A 245 0.14 -0.86 -6.20
N GLY A 246 0.83 -1.45 -7.18
CA GLY A 246 0.41 -1.46 -8.59
C GLY A 246 -0.97 -2.08 -8.87
N ALA A 247 -1.23 -3.30 -8.36
CA ALA A 247 -2.55 -3.93 -8.52
C ALA A 247 -3.59 -3.50 -7.49
N MET A 248 -3.19 -2.72 -6.48
CA MET A 248 -4.10 -2.27 -5.44
C MET A 248 -5.13 -1.30 -6.04
N ARG A 249 -6.41 -1.63 -5.91
CA ARG A 249 -7.51 -0.79 -6.39
C ARG A 249 -7.53 0.53 -5.64
N LYS A 250 -8.03 1.57 -6.30
CA LYS A 250 -8.12 2.93 -5.74
C LYS A 250 -8.79 2.98 -4.36
N GLN A 251 -9.92 2.31 -4.20
CA GLN A 251 -10.63 2.25 -2.91
C GLN A 251 -9.77 1.62 -1.82
N ARG A 252 -9.06 0.53 -2.15
CA ARG A 252 -8.17 -0.14 -1.20
C ARG A 252 -6.99 0.76 -0.82
N ARG A 253 -6.36 1.44 -1.77
CA ARG A 253 -5.31 2.43 -1.48
C ARG A 253 -5.80 3.49 -0.50
N ARG A 254 -7.01 4.01 -0.69
CA ARG A 254 -7.61 5.00 0.21
C ARG A 254 -7.75 4.49 1.64
N GLU A 255 -8.29 3.29 1.82
CA GLU A 255 -8.41 2.65 3.13
C GLU A 255 -7.05 2.47 3.83
N VAL A 256 -6.04 2.02 3.07
CA VAL A 256 -4.69 1.80 3.62
C VAL A 256 -4.08 3.13 4.06
N TYR A 257 -4.11 4.15 3.21
CA TYR A 257 -3.64 5.50 3.56
C TYR A 257 -4.38 6.08 4.77
N ALA A 258 -5.70 5.91 4.85
CA ALA A 258 -6.49 6.35 6.00
C ALA A 258 -6.07 5.64 7.30
N GLY A 259 -5.85 4.32 7.24
CA GLY A 259 -5.33 3.56 8.38
C GLY A 259 -3.92 4.00 8.80
N MET A 260 -3.00 4.14 7.85
CA MET A 260 -1.63 4.62 8.12
C MET A 260 -1.63 6.01 8.75
N ARG A 261 -2.44 6.94 8.22
CA ARG A 261 -2.64 8.28 8.77
C ARG A 261 -3.17 8.25 10.20
N CYS A 262 -4.16 7.40 10.49
CA CYS A 262 -4.69 7.23 11.84
C CYS A 262 -3.61 6.71 12.80
N ARG A 263 -2.87 5.67 12.41
CA ARG A 263 -1.82 5.06 13.22
C ARG A 263 -0.63 5.99 13.47
N ALA A 264 -0.21 6.75 12.47
CA ALA A 264 0.83 7.77 12.62
C ALA A 264 0.43 8.85 13.64
N ARG A 265 -0.84 9.29 13.65
CA ARG A 265 -1.36 10.25 14.63
C ARG A 265 -1.40 9.68 16.04
N ALA A 266 -1.88 8.44 16.18
CA ALA A 266 -1.89 7.75 17.47
C ALA A 266 -0.47 7.59 18.03
N HIS A 267 0.48 7.16 17.19
CA HIS A 267 1.90 7.04 17.56
C HIS A 267 2.49 8.38 18.04
N CYS A 268 2.11 9.49 17.38
CA CYS A 268 2.61 10.82 17.72
C CYS A 268 1.81 11.54 18.82
N GLY A 269 0.83 10.88 19.45
CA GLY A 269 -0.03 11.53 20.45
C GLY A 269 -0.86 12.70 19.89
N VAL A 270 -1.07 12.74 18.57
CA VAL A 270 -1.90 13.74 17.91
C VAL A 270 -3.35 13.24 17.94
N VAL A 271 -3.88 13.13 19.17
CA VAL A 271 -5.25 12.69 19.46
C VAL A 271 -6.05 13.90 19.90
N GLY A 272 -7.16 14.16 19.24
CA GLY A 272 -8.00 15.32 19.53
C GLY A 272 -8.98 15.60 18.41
N ASP A 273 -10.22 15.87 18.79
CA ASP A 273 -11.21 16.39 17.87
C ASP A 273 -10.70 17.70 17.30
N ARG A 274 -10.79 17.83 15.96
CA ARG A 274 -10.44 19.05 15.22
C ARG A 274 -11.41 20.21 15.54
N TRP A 275 -12.27 20.03 16.56
CA TRP A 275 -13.63 20.55 16.66
C TRP A 275 -13.97 21.19 18.02
N GLU A 276 -13.04 21.24 18.98
CA GLU A 276 -13.23 22.15 20.10
C GLU A 276 -12.84 23.58 19.66
N GLU A 277 -13.84 24.45 19.75
CA GLU A 277 -13.80 25.93 19.62
C GLU A 277 -13.57 26.53 18.23
N ASP A 278 -14.55 26.41 17.32
CA ASP A 278 -14.94 27.61 16.56
C ASP A 278 -16.35 27.44 15.96
N SER A 279 -17.26 28.37 16.25
CA SER A 279 -18.53 28.50 15.52
C SER A 279 -18.34 28.90 14.05
N MET A 280 -17.09 29.14 13.64
CA MET A 280 -16.68 29.64 12.33
C MET A 280 -15.90 28.58 11.53
N VAL A 281 -16.13 28.51 10.22
CA VAL A 281 -15.35 27.63 9.34
C VAL A 281 -13.92 28.16 9.21
N THR A 282 -12.98 27.52 9.91
CA THR A 282 -11.54 27.83 9.78
C THR A 282 -10.94 27.14 8.55
N ILE A 283 -10.10 27.83 7.76
CA ILE A 283 -9.31 27.25 6.67
C ILE A 283 -7.83 27.36 7.03
N ARG A 284 -7.11 26.24 7.14
CA ARG A 284 -5.68 26.26 7.48
C ARG A 284 -4.85 26.03 6.22
N LEU A 285 -4.19 27.10 5.77
CA LEU A 285 -3.29 27.10 4.63
C LEU A 285 -1.86 26.92 5.12
N THR A 286 -1.17 25.89 4.62
CA THR A 286 0.22 25.63 4.95
C THR A 286 1.11 25.82 3.73
N LEU A 287 2.09 26.71 3.85
CA LEU A 287 3.21 26.85 2.93
C LEU A 287 4.35 25.95 3.43
N LEU A 288 4.47 24.76 2.84
CA LEU A 288 5.59 23.86 3.13
C LEU A 288 6.73 24.16 2.15
N LEU A 289 7.66 25.00 2.58
CA LEU A 289 8.77 25.49 1.78
C LEU A 289 9.99 24.56 1.87
N ARG A 290 10.95 24.79 0.98
CA ARG A 290 12.19 24.03 0.85
C ARG A 290 13.38 24.97 0.94
N LEU A 291 14.45 24.53 1.60
CA LEU A 291 15.76 25.15 1.45
C LEU A 291 16.54 24.47 0.33
N GLY A 292 17.41 25.23 -0.35
CA GLY A 292 18.27 24.68 -1.41
C GLY A 292 17.51 24.34 -2.70
N SER A 293 17.68 23.13 -3.21
CA SER A 293 17.08 22.69 -4.47
C SER A 293 15.56 22.87 -4.47
N ARG A 294 15.02 23.43 -5.56
CA ARG A 294 13.59 23.70 -5.75
C ARG A 294 12.97 24.68 -4.74
N ALA A 295 13.77 25.45 -4.01
CA ALA A 295 13.26 26.58 -3.25
C ALA A 295 12.74 27.69 -4.18
N PHE A 296 11.85 28.54 -3.69
CA PHE A 296 11.47 29.74 -4.43
C PHE A 296 12.66 30.74 -4.46
N LYS A 297 12.82 31.46 -5.57
CA LYS A 297 13.81 32.54 -5.73
C LYS A 297 13.53 33.69 -4.78
N ASN A 298 12.25 33.97 -4.50
CA ASN A 298 11.80 34.98 -3.56
C ASN A 298 10.70 34.42 -2.65
N GLU A 299 11.09 33.71 -1.60
CA GLU A 299 10.16 33.09 -0.64
C GLU A 299 9.27 34.14 0.04
N SER A 300 9.82 35.29 0.45
CA SER A 300 9.06 36.34 1.12
C SER A 300 7.93 36.89 0.25
N ALA A 301 8.16 37.05 -1.05
CA ALA A 301 7.10 37.47 -1.98
C ALA A 301 6.00 36.41 -2.09
N VAL A 302 6.36 35.13 -2.21
CA VAL A 302 5.40 34.02 -2.27
C VAL A 302 4.57 33.97 -0.98
N ILE A 303 5.21 33.99 0.19
CA ILE A 303 4.54 34.03 1.48
C ILE A 303 3.54 35.19 1.53
N GLY A 304 3.99 36.39 1.17
CA GLY A 304 3.14 37.58 1.19
C GLY A 304 1.91 37.48 0.27
N ILE A 305 2.02 36.83 -0.89
CA ILE A 305 0.86 36.61 -1.78
C ILE A 305 -0.18 35.74 -1.09
N PHE A 306 0.22 34.59 -0.56
CA PHE A 306 -0.69 33.65 0.09
C PHE A 306 -1.28 34.18 1.39
N GLU A 307 -0.52 34.97 2.16
CA GLU A 307 -1.04 35.70 3.33
C GLU A 307 -2.13 36.71 2.94
N ARG A 308 -1.90 37.50 1.88
CA ARG A 308 -2.89 38.48 1.38
C ARG A 308 -4.17 37.79 0.90
N GLU A 309 -4.06 36.70 0.15
CA GLU A 309 -5.24 35.99 -0.34
C GLU A 309 -5.97 35.23 0.77
N CYS A 310 -5.25 34.66 1.73
CA CYS A 310 -5.85 34.06 2.91
C CYS A 310 -6.61 35.11 3.76
N ALA A 311 -6.05 36.31 3.96
CA ALA A 311 -6.71 37.38 4.71
C ALA A 311 -8.05 37.84 4.10
N ARG A 312 -8.29 37.59 2.80
CA ARG A 312 -9.58 37.87 2.13
C ARG A 312 -10.65 36.82 2.41
N VAL A 313 -10.27 35.67 2.96
CA VAL A 313 -11.18 34.58 3.28
C VAL A 313 -11.35 34.51 4.79
N GLU A 314 -12.53 34.92 5.27
CA GLU A 314 -12.88 34.82 6.68
C GLU A 314 -12.64 33.42 7.23
N GLY A 315 -11.88 33.34 8.33
CA GLY A 315 -11.46 32.10 8.98
C GLY A 315 -10.20 31.46 8.42
N CYS A 316 -9.59 32.03 7.39
CA CYS A 316 -8.34 31.50 6.87
C CYS A 316 -7.16 31.88 7.77
N ARG A 317 -6.28 30.92 8.04
CA ARG A 317 -5.02 31.09 8.78
C ARG A 317 -3.87 30.50 7.96
N VAL A 318 -2.76 31.24 7.86
CA VAL A 318 -1.55 30.78 7.18
C VAL A 318 -0.54 30.27 8.18
N GLN A 319 0.11 29.15 7.85
CA GLN A 319 1.31 28.66 8.52
C GLN A 319 2.42 28.45 7.48
N VAL A 320 3.64 28.89 7.81
CA VAL A 320 4.83 28.64 7.00
C VAL A 320 5.71 27.63 7.72
N ALA A 321 6.16 26.61 7.02
CA ALA A 321 7.02 25.56 7.56
C ALA A 321 8.08 25.14 6.53
N TRP A 322 9.21 24.60 7.00
CA TRP A 322 10.28 24.08 6.16
C TRP A 322 10.53 22.60 6.44
N GLY A 323 10.56 21.79 5.39
CA GLY A 323 10.61 20.31 5.51
C GLY A 323 11.84 19.76 6.22
N ASN A 324 12.98 20.44 6.14
CA ASN A 324 14.28 19.94 6.57
C ASN A 324 14.51 19.92 8.09
N ASN A 325 13.68 20.62 8.88
CA ASN A 325 13.87 20.75 10.33
C ASN A 325 12.79 20.01 11.16
N MET A 326 11.98 19.16 10.54
CA MET A 326 10.85 18.51 11.20
C MET A 326 11.13 17.04 11.53
N THR A 327 10.84 16.65 12.78
CA THR A 327 10.73 15.23 13.13
C THR A 327 9.55 14.58 12.42
N PHE A 328 9.45 13.24 12.46
CA PHE A 328 8.29 12.53 11.92
C PHE A 328 6.97 13.04 12.54
N CYS A 329 6.93 13.23 13.86
CA CYS A 329 5.73 13.69 14.54
C CYS A 329 5.41 15.17 14.33
N ASP A 330 6.41 16.02 14.12
CA ASP A 330 6.16 17.41 13.68
C ASP A 330 5.46 17.43 12.32
N GLN A 331 5.87 16.55 11.38
CA GLN A 331 5.21 16.42 10.08
C GLN A 331 3.78 15.89 10.22
N VAL A 332 3.54 14.89 11.08
CA VAL A 332 2.19 14.37 11.35
C VAL A 332 1.30 15.48 11.90
N LYS A 333 1.78 16.27 12.85
CA LYS A 333 1.05 17.40 13.43
C LYS A 333 0.77 18.49 12.38
N LEU A 334 1.78 18.91 11.64
CA LEU A 334 1.63 19.92 10.58
C LEU A 334 0.57 19.50 9.56
N MET A 335 0.66 18.27 9.05
CA MET A 335 -0.29 17.77 8.06
C MET A 335 -1.70 17.62 8.64
N ARG A 336 -1.83 17.18 9.90
CA ARG A 336 -3.12 17.16 10.62
C ARG A 336 -3.74 18.56 10.74
N GLU A 337 -2.93 19.59 10.88
CA GLU A 337 -3.36 20.99 10.98
C GLU A 337 -3.53 21.67 9.61
N THR A 338 -3.29 20.97 8.51
CA THR A 338 -3.38 21.53 7.15
C THR A 338 -4.71 21.17 6.46
N ASP A 339 -5.34 22.13 5.80
CA ASP A 339 -6.49 21.91 4.91
C ASP A 339 -6.15 22.21 3.43
N VAL A 340 -5.26 23.19 3.20
CA VAL A 340 -4.68 23.48 1.89
C VAL A 340 -3.16 23.48 2.03
N LEU A 341 -2.48 22.58 1.31
CA LEU A 341 -1.02 22.49 1.28
C LEU A 341 -0.48 23.14 0.01
N VAL A 342 0.47 24.03 0.17
CA VAL A 342 1.20 24.69 -0.92
C VAL A 342 2.67 24.30 -0.78
N SER A 343 3.25 23.64 -1.77
CA SER A 343 4.65 23.22 -1.68
C SER A 343 5.33 23.09 -3.05
N PRO A 344 6.62 23.42 -3.14
CA PRO A 344 7.46 22.94 -4.23
C PRO A 344 7.51 21.41 -4.33
N HIS A 345 7.60 20.87 -5.53
CA HIS A 345 7.69 19.44 -5.77
C HIS A 345 8.90 18.81 -5.07
N GLY A 346 8.70 17.64 -4.47
CA GLY A 346 9.76 16.73 -4.06
C GLY A 346 9.51 16.00 -2.76
N ALA A 347 10.53 15.29 -2.28
CA ALA A 347 10.36 14.23 -1.28
C ALA A 347 9.64 14.65 0.01
N GLN A 348 9.67 15.93 0.40
CA GLN A 348 8.92 16.39 1.57
C GLN A 348 7.40 16.27 1.39
N LEU A 349 6.88 16.26 0.16
CA LEU A 349 5.46 16.03 -0.13
C LEU A 349 5.04 14.57 0.06
N ALA A 350 5.96 13.63 0.31
CA ALA A 350 5.60 12.25 0.59
C ALA A 350 4.74 12.09 1.86
N ASN A 351 4.71 13.09 2.73
CA ASN A 351 3.90 13.12 3.94
C ASN A 351 2.46 13.66 3.72
N LEU A 352 2.08 14.06 2.50
CA LEU A 352 0.76 14.66 2.23
C LEU A 352 -0.40 13.72 2.61
N PHE A 353 -0.20 12.40 2.57
CA PHE A 353 -1.23 11.43 2.97
C PHE A 353 -1.63 11.52 4.44
N LEU A 354 -0.88 12.25 5.27
CA LEU A 354 -1.18 12.50 6.68
C LEU A 354 -2.21 13.63 6.88
N MET A 355 -2.48 14.45 5.86
CA MET A 355 -3.53 15.49 5.87
C MET A 355 -4.92 14.87 5.98
N GLU A 356 -5.99 15.64 6.22
CA GLU A 356 -7.33 15.04 6.14
C GLU A 356 -7.72 14.66 4.71
N GLU A 357 -8.62 13.69 4.58
CA GLU A 357 -9.29 13.47 3.30
C GLU A 357 -10.00 14.75 2.85
N LYS A 358 -10.15 14.91 1.53
CA LYS A 358 -10.70 16.09 0.85
C LYS A 358 -9.86 17.38 0.99
N SER A 359 -8.73 17.34 1.70
CA SER A 359 -7.77 18.46 1.72
C SER A 359 -7.21 18.74 0.31
N SER A 360 -6.72 19.96 0.09
CA SER A 360 -6.26 20.42 -1.22
C SER A 360 -4.73 20.57 -1.28
N ILE A 361 -4.14 20.26 -2.43
CA ILE A 361 -2.70 20.38 -2.68
C ILE A 361 -2.46 21.29 -3.89
N MET A 362 -1.58 22.28 -3.74
CA MET A 362 -1.06 23.16 -4.79
C MET A 362 0.44 22.91 -4.92
N GLU A 363 0.87 22.49 -6.10
CA GLU A 363 2.24 22.03 -6.31
C GLU A 363 3.01 22.91 -7.29
N PHE A 364 4.27 23.22 -6.97
CA PHE A 364 5.12 24.12 -7.75
C PHE A 364 6.35 23.39 -8.26
N TYR A 365 6.75 23.65 -9.48
CA TYR A 365 7.88 23.00 -10.13
C TYR A 365 8.83 24.04 -10.71
N PRO A 366 10.14 23.81 -10.68
CA PRO A 366 11.05 24.60 -11.49
C PRO A 366 10.87 24.21 -12.97
N LYS A 367 11.43 25.03 -13.86
CA LYS A 367 11.46 24.78 -15.31
C LYS A 367 11.98 23.39 -15.65
N GLY A 368 11.50 22.81 -16.75
CA GLY A 368 11.99 21.54 -17.31
C GLY A 368 11.30 20.29 -16.76
N TRP A 369 10.50 20.40 -15.69
CA TRP A 369 9.82 19.24 -15.12
C TRP A 369 8.69 18.73 -16.01
N SER A 370 7.87 19.61 -16.57
CA SER A 370 6.78 19.23 -17.48
C SER A 370 7.31 18.47 -18.70
N GLU A 371 8.45 18.91 -19.23
CA GLU A 371 9.03 18.43 -20.48
C GLU A 371 9.88 17.16 -20.29
N LEU A 372 10.62 17.06 -19.17
CA LEU A 372 11.71 16.09 -19.04
C LEU A 372 11.53 15.07 -17.90
N ALA A 373 10.66 15.33 -16.91
CA ALA A 373 10.54 14.44 -15.74
C ALA A 373 9.78 13.13 -16.02
N GLY A 374 9.12 13.03 -17.18
CA GLY A 374 8.26 11.91 -17.53
C GLY A 374 7.15 11.70 -16.50
N ALA A 375 6.92 10.45 -16.09
CA ALA A 375 5.91 10.06 -15.10
C ALA A 375 6.14 10.66 -13.69
N GLY A 376 7.38 11.04 -13.35
CA GLY A 376 7.73 11.51 -12.00
C GLY A 376 6.99 12.77 -11.57
N GLN A 377 6.58 13.62 -12.52
CA GLN A 377 5.82 14.84 -12.26
C GLN A 377 4.39 14.60 -11.77
N TYR A 378 3.89 13.36 -11.80
CA TYR A 378 2.51 13.04 -11.39
C TYR A 378 2.44 12.31 -10.04
N VAL A 379 3.58 12.02 -9.42
CA VAL A 379 3.67 11.21 -8.19
C VAL A 379 2.75 11.73 -7.08
N TYR A 380 2.82 13.03 -6.75
CA TYR A 380 2.01 13.59 -5.65
C TYR A 380 0.56 13.82 -6.05
N ARG A 381 0.26 13.98 -7.35
CA ARG A 381 -1.12 13.94 -7.86
C ARG A 381 -1.74 12.56 -7.68
N TRP A 382 -1.01 11.49 -8.00
CA TRP A 382 -1.47 10.11 -7.78
C TRP A 382 -1.61 9.79 -6.29
N MET A 383 -0.66 10.21 -5.46
CA MET A 383 -0.76 10.04 -4.01
C MET A 383 -1.96 10.79 -3.43
N ALA A 384 -2.19 12.04 -3.84
CA ALA A 384 -3.33 12.82 -3.39
C ALA A 384 -4.65 12.09 -3.72
N ASP A 385 -4.81 11.62 -4.96
CA ASP A 385 -5.99 10.87 -5.38
C ASP A 385 -6.17 9.56 -4.59
N ALA A 386 -5.07 8.82 -4.41
CA ALA A 386 -5.04 7.56 -3.69
C ALA A 386 -5.38 7.74 -2.19
N ALA A 387 -4.94 8.84 -1.56
CA ALA A 387 -5.16 9.14 -0.15
C ALA A 387 -6.43 9.97 0.12
N GLY A 388 -7.26 10.21 -0.90
CA GLY A 388 -8.58 10.84 -0.76
C GLY A 388 -8.58 12.37 -0.79
N MET A 389 -7.52 13.00 -1.26
CA MET A 389 -7.36 14.45 -1.35
C MET A 389 -7.58 14.98 -2.79
N GLN A 390 -7.52 16.30 -2.93
CA GLN A 390 -7.68 17.01 -4.20
C GLN A 390 -6.37 17.67 -4.62
N HIS A 391 -5.81 17.24 -5.74
CA HIS A 391 -4.71 17.94 -6.37
C HIS A 391 -5.24 19.09 -7.22
N LYS A 392 -4.98 20.35 -6.84
CA LYS A 392 -5.57 21.56 -7.44
C LYS A 392 -4.83 22.09 -8.66
N GLY A 393 -4.01 21.24 -9.25
CA GLY A 393 -3.13 21.57 -10.37
C GLY A 393 -1.70 21.82 -9.93
N SER A 394 -0.85 22.04 -10.92
CA SER A 394 0.58 22.29 -10.75
C SER A 394 0.94 23.56 -11.49
N TRP A 395 1.80 24.38 -10.89
CA TRP A 395 2.44 25.49 -11.61
C TRP A 395 3.87 25.09 -11.99
N GLN A 396 4.20 25.28 -13.25
CA GLN A 396 5.52 25.00 -13.83
C GLN A 396 6.17 26.35 -14.14
N ASP A 397 7.36 26.60 -13.61
CA ASP A 397 8.07 27.84 -13.87
C ASP A 397 8.48 27.94 -15.35
N PRO A 398 7.93 28.89 -16.13
CA PRO A 398 8.24 29.02 -17.55
C PRO A 398 9.62 29.65 -17.80
N GLU A 399 10.09 30.49 -16.87
CA GLU A 399 11.32 31.27 -17.04
C GLU A 399 12.51 30.50 -16.45
N GLY A 400 12.35 30.01 -15.21
CA GLY A 400 13.29 29.13 -14.53
C GLY A 400 14.72 29.66 -14.43
N ASP A 401 15.62 28.78 -14.02
CA ASP A 401 17.04 28.97 -14.28
C ASP A 401 17.31 28.61 -15.74
N GLN A 402 18.05 29.46 -16.45
CA GLN A 402 18.47 29.19 -17.82
C GLN A 402 19.65 28.22 -17.75
N VAL A 403 19.41 26.97 -18.12
CA VAL A 403 20.47 25.97 -18.25
C VAL A 403 20.45 25.45 -19.67
N GLU A 404 21.59 25.47 -20.34
CA GLU A 404 21.71 24.91 -21.67
C GLU A 404 21.86 23.39 -21.59
N CYS A 405 20.94 22.66 -22.23
CA CYS A 405 21.10 21.22 -22.41
C CYS A 405 22.04 20.86 -23.56
N GLY A 406 22.60 21.83 -24.29
CA GLY A 406 23.48 21.58 -25.45
C GLY A 406 22.91 20.56 -26.45
N ASP A 407 23.79 19.88 -27.19
CA ASP A 407 23.45 18.74 -28.05
C ASP A 407 23.18 17.45 -27.25
N VAL A 408 22.82 17.53 -25.96
CA VAL A 408 22.58 16.34 -25.15
C VAL A 408 21.29 15.68 -25.62
N VAL A 409 21.45 14.68 -26.49
CA VAL A 409 20.39 13.78 -26.98
C VAL A 409 19.71 13.03 -25.81
N ASP A 410 20.39 12.93 -24.67
CA ASP A 410 19.90 12.25 -23.47
C ASP A 410 19.04 13.19 -22.58
N GLN A 411 17.72 13.11 -22.78
CA GLN A 411 16.72 13.83 -21.99
C GLN A 411 16.88 13.62 -20.48
N HIS A 412 17.41 12.47 -20.02
CA HIS A 412 17.56 12.20 -18.59
C HIS A 412 18.70 13.01 -17.97
N LYS A 413 19.81 13.15 -18.70
CA LYS A 413 20.93 14.01 -18.30
C LYS A 413 20.51 15.49 -18.31
N CYS A 414 19.77 15.89 -19.35
CA CYS A 414 19.22 17.24 -19.44
C CYS A 414 18.25 17.52 -18.26
N PHE A 415 17.37 16.58 -17.91
CA PHE A 415 16.50 16.73 -16.75
C PHE A 415 17.27 16.99 -15.46
N GLY A 416 18.39 16.29 -15.23
CA GLY A 416 19.22 16.46 -14.05
C GLY A 416 19.70 17.90 -13.83
N LEU A 417 19.88 18.68 -14.90
CA LEU A 417 20.30 20.08 -14.84
C LEU A 417 19.17 21.00 -14.35
N PHE A 418 17.95 20.73 -14.78
CA PHE A 418 16.76 21.51 -14.44
C PHE A 418 16.10 21.08 -13.13
N LYS A 419 16.21 19.80 -12.79
CA LYS A 419 15.50 19.13 -11.70
C LYS A 419 15.56 19.88 -10.38
N ASP A 420 16.73 20.44 -10.07
CA ASP A 420 17.03 21.09 -8.79
C ASP A 420 17.06 22.62 -8.84
N GLY A 421 16.69 23.21 -10.00
CA GLY A 421 16.60 24.66 -10.19
C GLY A 421 15.66 25.35 -9.21
N LYS A 422 15.83 26.67 -9.05
CA LYS A 422 14.98 27.50 -8.21
C LYS A 422 13.68 27.87 -8.92
N ILE A 423 12.63 28.09 -8.14
CA ILE A 423 11.28 28.37 -8.64
C ILE A 423 11.03 29.88 -8.61
N GLY A 424 10.65 30.47 -9.73
CA GLY A 424 10.27 31.88 -9.86
C GLY A 424 8.98 32.25 -9.14
N VAL A 425 8.57 33.51 -9.31
CA VAL A 425 7.35 34.06 -8.73
C VAL A 425 6.50 34.66 -9.84
N ASP A 426 5.26 34.21 -9.95
CA ASP A 426 4.23 34.82 -10.80
C ASP A 426 3.11 35.34 -9.90
N GLU A 427 3.22 36.61 -9.50
CA GLU A 427 2.29 37.21 -8.54
C GLU A 427 0.84 37.16 -9.03
N LYS A 428 0.60 37.43 -10.30
CA LYS A 428 -0.75 37.45 -10.87
C LYS A 428 -1.35 36.05 -10.87
N TYR A 429 -0.60 35.05 -11.32
CA TYR A 429 -1.08 33.66 -11.33
C TYR A 429 -1.29 33.14 -9.90
N PHE A 430 -0.33 33.35 -9.00
CA PHE A 430 -0.40 32.82 -7.63
C PHE A 430 -1.58 33.44 -6.88
N THR A 431 -1.84 34.73 -7.08
CA THR A 431 -3.01 35.44 -6.55
C THR A 431 -4.31 34.81 -7.03
N GLN A 432 -4.49 34.67 -8.34
CA GLN A 432 -5.72 34.13 -8.92
C GLN A 432 -5.96 32.66 -8.53
N TRP A 433 -4.90 31.85 -8.56
CA TRP A 433 -4.97 30.43 -8.26
C TRP A 433 -5.29 30.19 -6.78
N SER A 434 -4.59 30.87 -5.86
CA SER A 434 -4.85 30.74 -4.42
C SER A 434 -6.24 31.22 -4.03
N ALA A 435 -6.73 32.35 -4.55
CA ALA A 435 -8.09 32.82 -4.32
C ALA A 435 -9.14 31.77 -4.72
N THR A 436 -8.94 31.11 -5.87
CA THR A 436 -9.82 30.04 -6.36
C THR A 436 -9.80 28.83 -5.42
N VAL A 437 -8.60 28.34 -5.06
CA VAL A 437 -8.45 27.17 -4.20
C VAL A 437 -9.01 27.41 -2.80
N LEU A 438 -8.76 28.57 -2.20
CA LEU A 438 -9.26 28.92 -0.87
C LEU A 438 -10.79 29.04 -0.84
N LYS A 439 -11.39 29.62 -1.89
CA LYS A 439 -12.85 29.69 -2.04
C LYS A 439 -13.45 28.28 -2.09
N GLU A 440 -12.92 27.41 -2.94
CA GLU A 440 -13.38 26.02 -3.07
C GLU A 440 -13.19 25.24 -1.76
N ALA A 441 -12.09 25.46 -1.04
CA ALA A 441 -11.85 24.83 0.26
C ALA A 441 -12.88 25.27 1.32
N LYS A 442 -13.25 26.56 1.33
CA LYS A 442 -14.31 27.09 2.22
C LYS A 442 -15.68 26.47 1.90
N GLU A 443 -16.06 26.42 0.63
CA GLU A 443 -17.31 25.81 0.18
C GLU A 443 -17.39 24.32 0.58
N MET A 444 -16.32 23.57 0.38
CA MET A 444 -16.26 22.15 0.75
C MET A 444 -16.42 21.93 2.27
N LYS A 445 -15.84 22.79 3.11
CA LYS A 445 -16.00 22.69 4.56
C LYS A 445 -17.42 23.05 5.02
N LEU A 446 -18.04 24.06 4.41
CA LEU A 446 -19.42 24.43 4.69
C LEU A 446 -20.38 23.26 4.39
N ILE A 447 -20.16 22.55 3.29
CA ILE A 447 -20.94 21.34 2.94
C ILE A 447 -20.63 20.19 3.92
N GLY A 448 -19.36 20.01 4.28
CA GLY A 448 -18.89 18.92 5.16
C GLY A 448 -19.41 19.01 6.59
N ASN A 449 -19.60 20.21 7.14
CA ASN A 449 -20.15 20.41 8.48
C ASN A 449 -21.60 19.89 8.65
N GLY A 450 -22.31 19.58 7.56
CA GLY A 450 -23.63 18.94 7.59
C GLY A 450 -23.62 17.41 7.70
N GLN A 451 -22.46 16.76 7.63
CA GLN A 451 -22.32 15.30 7.78
C GLN A 451 -21.76 14.97 9.16
N LEU A 452 -22.56 14.29 9.99
CA LEU A 452 -22.15 13.73 11.28
C LEU A 452 -20.88 12.87 11.10
N HIS A 453 -19.75 13.39 11.56
CA HIS A 453 -18.50 12.64 11.60
C HIS A 453 -18.53 11.72 12.82
N ILE A 454 -18.54 10.41 12.58
CA ILE A 454 -18.33 9.42 13.64
C ILE A 454 -16.89 9.59 14.13
N PRO A 455 -16.65 9.83 15.43
CA PRO A 455 -15.30 9.86 15.99
C PRO A 455 -14.64 8.51 15.73
N SER A 456 -13.59 8.48 14.91
CA SER A 456 -12.78 7.28 14.72
C SER A 456 -11.85 7.12 15.92
N THR A 457 -12.39 6.77 17.09
CA THR A 457 -11.59 6.46 18.29
C THR A 457 -10.92 5.09 18.24
N SER A 458 -11.12 4.31 17.18
CA SER A 458 -10.27 3.14 16.91
C SER A 458 -9.71 3.22 15.50
N CYS A 459 -8.41 3.55 15.38
CA CYS A 459 -7.68 3.15 14.19
C CYS A 459 -7.82 1.62 14.07
N LEU A 460 -8.42 1.14 12.98
CA LEU A 460 -8.48 -0.29 12.68
C LEU A 460 -7.10 -0.91 12.93
N CYS A 461 -7.06 -2.01 13.69
CA CYS A 461 -5.89 -2.63 14.35
C CYS A 461 -5.61 -2.20 15.80
N MET A 462 -6.58 -2.38 16.70
CA MET A 462 -6.29 -2.56 18.13
C MET A 462 -6.23 -4.03 18.48
#